data_AF-A0A957RKD3-F1
#
_entry.id   AF-A0A957RKD3-F1
#
_cell.length_a   1.000
_cell.length_b   1.000
_cell.length_c   1.000
_cell.angle_alpha   90.00
_cell.angle_beta   90.00
_cell.angle_gamma   90.00
#
_symmetry.space_group_name_H-M   'P 1'
#
loop_
_entity.id
_entity.type
_entity.pdbx_description
1 polymer ?
#
loop_
_entity_poly.entity_id
_entity_poly.type
_entity_poly.pdbx_seq_one_letter_code
_entity_poly.pdbx_strand_id
1 'polypeptide(L)'
;IAETGAGQHGVATATAAAMLGIECVVYMGTVDMARQEPNVYRMRLLGTEVRGVESGSKTLKDAINDAIRDWVTNVRSTHYLLGSA
;
A
#
# COMPACT_ATOMS: atom_id res chain seq x y z
N ILE A 1 5.37 -5.48 0.51
CA ILE A 1 4.79 -4.12 0.48
C ILE A 1 4.18 -3.84 -0.89
N ALA A 2 3.27 -2.87 -0.99
CA ALA A 2 2.67 -2.41 -2.24
C ALA A 2 2.27 -0.92 -2.15
N GLU A 3 1.92 -0.29 -3.28
CA GLU A 3 1.28 1.01 -3.37
C GLU A 3 -0.22 0.89 -3.64
N THR A 4 -0.99 1.96 -3.45
CA THR A 4 -2.32 2.08 -4.04
C THR A 4 -2.78 3.54 -4.08
N GLY A 5 -3.64 3.87 -5.05
CA GLY A 5 -4.35 5.15 -5.15
C GLY A 5 -5.82 4.93 -4.84
N ALA A 6 -6.62 4.53 -5.84
CA ALA A 6 -8.05 4.24 -5.66
C ALA A 6 -8.35 3.10 -4.65
N GLY A 7 -7.37 2.25 -4.33
CA GLY A 7 -7.51 1.21 -3.30
C GLY A 7 -7.59 -0.21 -3.84
N GLN A 8 -7.91 -0.45 -5.11
CA GLN A 8 -8.16 -1.81 -5.64
C GLN A 8 -6.93 -2.72 -5.57
N HIS A 9 -5.77 -2.25 -6.05
CA HIS A 9 -4.50 -2.99 -5.96
C HIS A 9 -4.13 -3.29 -4.50
N GLY A 10 -4.29 -2.30 -3.62
CA GLY A 10 -4.07 -2.46 -2.18
C GLY A 10 -4.97 -3.52 -1.54
N VAL A 11 -6.27 -3.54 -1.86
CA VAL A 11 -7.21 -4.55 -1.34
C VAL A 11 -6.89 -5.95 -1.86
N ALA A 12 -6.55 -6.08 -3.15
CA ALA A 12 -6.13 -7.36 -3.72
C ALA A 12 -4.85 -7.88 -3.04
N THR A 13 -3.86 -7.01 -2.85
CA THR A 13 -2.61 -7.33 -2.16
C THR A 13 -2.85 -7.73 -0.71
N ALA A 14 -3.66 -6.96 0.03
CA ALA A 14 -4.03 -7.25 1.41
C ALA A 14 -4.72 -8.63 1.54
N THR A 15 -5.61 -8.95 0.60
CA THR A 15 -6.31 -10.23 0.57
C THR A 15 -5.33 -11.39 0.36
N ALA A 16 -4.43 -11.28 -0.62
CA ALA A 16 -3.43 -12.29 -0.88
C ALA A 16 -2.49 -12.49 0.32
N ALA A 17 -2.03 -11.41 0.93
CA ALA A 17 -1.16 -11.46 2.10
C ALA A 17 -1.86 -12.11 3.31
N ALA A 18 -3.12 -11.78 3.56
CA ALA A 18 -3.92 -12.40 4.62
C ALA A 18 -4.11 -13.91 4.40
N MET A 19 -4.38 -14.33 3.15
CA MET A 19 -4.50 -15.75 2.81
C MET A 19 -3.18 -16.53 2.97
N LEU A 20 -2.05 -15.89 2.67
CA LEU A 20 -0.72 -16.51 2.76
C LEU A 20 -0.09 -16.39 4.16
N GLY A 21 -0.69 -15.64 5.08
CA GLY A 21 -0.14 -15.39 6.41
C GLY A 21 1.15 -14.57 6.40
N ILE A 22 1.30 -13.65 5.43
CA ILE A 22 2.50 -12.82 5.27
C ILE A 22 2.19 -11.38 5.71
N GLU A 23 3.15 -10.73 6.37
CA GLU A 23 3.04 -9.32 6.72
C GLU A 23 2.91 -8.43 5.47
N CYS A 24 1.99 -7.47 5.52
CA CYS A 24 1.71 -6.58 4.42
C CYS A 24 1.61 -5.13 4.88
N VAL A 25 2.33 -4.27 4.16
CA VAL A 25 2.22 -2.82 4.24
C VAL A 25 1.82 -2.30 2.87
N VAL A 26 0.76 -1.50 2.82
CA VAL A 26 0.31 -0.79 1.63
C VAL A 26 0.50 0.70 1.83
N TYR A 27 1.29 1.30 0.95
CA TYR A 27 1.51 2.73 0.87
C TYR A 27 0.36 3.39 0.11
N MET A 28 -0.22 4.43 0.70
CA MET A 28 -1.33 5.17 0.08
C MET A 28 -1.20 6.65 0.40
N GLY A 29 -1.30 7.50 -0.62
CA GLY A 29 -1.28 8.95 -0.42
C GLY A 29 -2.45 9.40 0.45
N THR A 30 -2.23 10.32 1.40
CA THR A 30 -3.26 10.62 2.40
C THR A 30 -4.49 11.33 1.86
N VAL A 31 -4.37 12.02 0.71
CA VAL A 31 -5.52 12.54 -0.04
C VAL A 31 -6.37 11.39 -0.58
N ASP A 32 -5.75 10.35 -1.13
CA ASP A 32 -6.46 9.17 -1.63
C ASP A 32 -7.04 8.34 -0.47
N MET A 33 -6.33 8.23 0.66
CA MET A 33 -6.85 7.58 1.87
C MET A 33 -8.16 8.21 2.34
N ALA A 34 -8.23 9.55 2.39
CA ALA A 34 -9.44 10.27 2.78
C ALA A 34 -10.58 10.05 1.77
N ARG A 35 -10.28 10.00 0.47
CA ARG A 35 -11.27 9.78 -0.59
C ARG A 35 -11.77 8.33 -0.65
N GLN A 36 -10.95 7.37 -0.25
CA GLN A 36 -11.19 5.94 -0.39
C GLN A 36 -11.20 5.22 0.97
N GLU A 37 -11.74 5.87 1.99
CA GLU A 37 -11.85 5.33 3.35
C GLU A 37 -12.40 3.88 3.39
N PRO A 38 -13.44 3.49 2.61
CA PRO A 38 -13.93 2.11 2.63
C PRO A 38 -12.88 1.07 2.23
N ASN A 39 -11.98 1.40 1.29
CA ASN A 39 -10.90 0.51 0.88
C ASN A 39 -9.78 0.47 1.91
N VAL A 40 -9.46 1.61 2.55
CA VAL A 40 -8.52 1.66 3.69
C VAL A 40 -9.02 0.77 4.82
N TYR A 41 -10.31 0.88 5.17
CA TYR A 41 -10.93 0.05 6.20
C TYR A 41 -10.87 -1.44 5.86
N ARG A 42 -11.18 -1.83 4.61
CA ARG A 42 -11.06 -3.22 4.15
C ARG A 42 -9.64 -3.78 4.27
N MET A 43 -8.63 -3.02 3.87
CA MET A 43 -7.23 -3.45 4.01
C MET A 43 -6.86 -3.67 5.49
N ARG A 44 -7.28 -2.77 6.38
CA ARG A 44 -7.04 -2.89 7.83
C ARG A 44 -7.77 -4.09 8.45
N LEU A 45 -9.00 -4.37 8.01
CA LEU A 45 -9.74 -5.58 8.43
C LEU A 45 -9.01 -6.87 8.05
N LEU A 46 -8.28 -6.87 6.94
CA LEU A 46 -7.43 -7.98 6.49
C LEU A 46 -6.07 -8.04 7.21
N GLY A 47 -5.84 -7.17 8.21
CA GLY A 47 -4.59 -7.13 8.99
C GLY A 47 -3.43 -6.42 8.30
N THR A 48 -3.68 -5.75 7.17
CA THR A 48 -2.65 -4.99 6.44
C THR A 48 -2.46 -3.60 7.05
N GLU A 49 -1.21 -3.18 7.24
CA GLU A 49 -0.88 -1.79 7.58
C GLU A 49 -1.11 -0.90 6.35
N VAL A 50 -1.96 0.12 6.48
CA VAL A 50 -2.11 1.15 5.44
C VAL A 50 -1.32 2.38 5.87
N ARG A 51 -0.14 2.54 5.28
CA ARG A 51 0.83 3.58 5.60
C ARG A 51 0.57 4.82 4.74
N GLY A 52 0.20 5.92 5.40
CA GLY A 52 -0.12 7.18 4.76
C GLY A 52 1.13 7.91 4.26
N VAL A 53 1.09 8.38 3.01
CA VAL A 53 2.14 9.20 2.41
C VAL A 53 1.71 10.67 2.39
N GLU A 54 2.43 11.49 3.14
CA GLU A 54 2.21 12.92 3.32
C GLU A 54 3.11 13.78 2.42
N SER A 55 4.04 13.17 1.69
CA SER A 55 4.98 13.87 0.81
C SER A 55 4.33 14.24 -0.53
N GLY A 56 4.81 15.31 -1.15
CA GLY A 56 4.41 15.72 -2.49
C GLY A 56 2.91 16.01 -2.63
N SER A 57 2.30 15.44 -3.67
CA SER A 57 0.87 15.58 -3.95
C SER A 57 -0.02 14.71 -3.06
N LYS A 58 0.58 13.83 -2.24
CA LYS A 58 -0.13 12.84 -1.40
C LYS A 58 -1.01 11.92 -2.26
N THR A 59 -0.48 11.69 -3.47
CA THR A 59 -0.88 10.89 -4.62
C THR A 59 -0.59 9.40 -4.57
N LEU A 60 -1.14 8.60 -5.50
CA LEU A 60 -0.55 7.33 -5.93
C LEU A 60 0.93 7.50 -6.33
N LYS A 61 1.27 8.57 -7.06
CA LYS A 61 2.65 8.82 -7.49
C LYS A 61 3.62 8.90 -6.31
N ASP A 62 3.22 9.58 -5.24
CA ASP A 62 4.04 9.73 -4.04
C ASP A 62 4.09 8.40 -3.25
N ALA A 63 2.98 7.66 -3.22
CA ALA A 63 2.94 6.32 -2.63
C ALA A 63 3.90 5.34 -3.31
N ILE A 64 4.01 5.36 -4.64
CA ILE A 64 5.00 4.57 -5.39
C ILE A 64 6.42 4.92 -4.95
N ASN A 65 6.74 6.22 -4.86
CA ASN A 65 8.09 6.66 -4.49
C ASN A 65 8.47 6.17 -3.09
N ASP A 66 7.57 6.28 -2.12
CA ASP A 66 7.82 5.83 -0.74
C ASP A 66 7.91 4.30 -0.64
N ALA A 67 7.07 3.56 -1.38
CA ALA A 67 7.16 2.10 -1.45
C ALA A 67 8.50 1.65 -2.06
N ILE A 68 8.98 2.32 -3.12
CA ILE A 68 10.30 2.04 -3.71
C ILE A 68 11.42 2.35 -2.70
N ARG A 69 11.34 3.46 -1.96
CA ARG A 69 12.36 3.81 -0.94
C ARG A 69 12.43 2.76 0.17
N ASP A 70 11.28 2.30 0.67
CA ASP A 70 11.22 1.22 1.65
C ASP A 70 11.82 -0.06 1.07
N TRP A 71 11.38 -0.45 -0.13
CA TRP A 71 11.88 -1.65 -0.78
C TRP A 71 13.40 -1.66 -0.98
N VAL A 72 13.97 -0.55 -1.47
CA VAL A 72 15.43 -0.43 -1.67
C VAL A 72 16.18 -0.58 -0.35
N THR A 73 15.62 -0.07 0.75
CA THR A 73 16.21 -0.19 2.09
C THR A 73 16.11 -1.61 2.64
N ASN A 74 15.06 -2.34 2.28
CA ASN A 74 14.72 -3.66 2.84
C ASN A 74 14.72 -4.80 1.80
N VAL A 75 15.49 -4.67 0.72
CA VAL A 75 15.43 -5.54 -0.48
C VAL A 75 15.65 -7.03 -0.19
N ARG A 76 16.35 -7.37 0.90
CA ARG A 76 16.66 -8.76 1.27
C ARG A 76 15.48 -9.50 1.90
N SER A 77 14.56 -8.80 2.54
CA SER A 77 13.44 -9.36 3.31
C SER A 77 12.08 -9.00 2.74
N THR A 78 12.01 -8.00 1.87
CA THR A 78 10.76 -7.40 1.44
C THR A 78 10.59 -7.53 -0.07
N HIS A 79 9.46 -8.11 -0.49
CA HIS A 79 9.01 -8.05 -1.87
C HIS A 79 8.14 -6.80 -2.08
N TYR A 80 8.42 -6.05 -3.15
CA TYR A 80 7.56 -4.96 -3.60
C TYR A 80 6.64 -5.45 -4.72
N LEU A 81 5.35 -5.56 -4.42
CA LEU A 81 4.33 -5.97 -5.38
C LEU A 81 3.82 -4.73 -6.13
N LEU A 82 4.49 -4.40 -7.22
CA LEU A 82 4.14 -3.29 -8.10
C LEU A 82 2.82 -3.57 -8.83
N GLY A 83 1.85 -2.67 -8.70
CA GLY A 83 0.55 -2.74 -9.36
C GLY A 83 0.42 -1.72 -10.47
N SER A 84 1.20 -1.91 -11.54
CA SER A 84 1.03 -1.11 -12.76
C SER A 84 -0.24 -1.54 -13.49
N ALA A 85 -1.01 -0.55 -13.95
CA ALA A 85 -1.94 -0.71 -15.06
C ALA A 85 -1.22 -0.40 -16.39
#